data_AF-A0AAV1EWU2-F1
#
_entry.id   AF-A0AAV1EWU2-F1
#
_cell.length_a   1.000
_cell.length_b   1.000
_cell.length_c   1.000
_cell.angle_alpha   90.00
_cell.angle_beta   90.00
_cell.angle_gamma   90.00
#
_symmetry.space_group_name_H-M   'P 1'
#
loop_
_entity.id
_entity.type
_entity.pdbx_description
1 polymer ?
#
loop_
_entity_poly.entity_id
_entity_poly.type
_entity_poly.pdbx_seq_one_letter_code
_entity_poly.pdbx_strand_id
1 'polypeptide(L)'
;MTDCQMVSSDFTADEKMEIESIKTYKKDLLDDIQKLKMEIDNVMAEILSFESAEENKTIEKDKRFSNGKKKFNMDPKKGITFLVENKLLDGSAQSIAEFLYKEEGLNKTAIGEFLGERDELHLQTLKAFVELHEFSDLNLVQALRQFLWSFRLPGEAQKIDRMMEAFATRYCDCNTHVFQSIDTCYILSFAIIMLNTSLHNPNVKDKTTLERFISMNRGINNGGNLPDDLLSKLYESIHNEPFKIPEDDGNDLTHTFFNPDREGWLLKLGGRVKTWKRRWFILTDSCLYYFEFTTDKEPRGIIPLENLCVREVPYPRKPYCLELYNPNSRGQKIKACKTETDGRVVEGKHQSYTICAASAEERDSWIEAIRASITKDPFYDLVSVKKKKVINQAPQD
;
A
#
# COMPACT_ATOMS: atom_id res chain seq x y z
N MET A 1 -28.56 81.88 -63.47
CA MET A 1 -27.15 82.05 -63.90
C MET A 1 -26.37 81.11 -63.01
N THR A 2 -25.85 79.97 -63.47
CA THR A 2 -25.01 79.77 -64.65
C THR A 2 -25.10 78.31 -65.11
N ASP A 3 -24.86 78.09 -66.40
CA ASP A 3 -24.88 76.82 -67.13
C ASP A 3 -24.32 75.60 -66.40
N CYS A 4 -25.11 74.52 -66.36
CA CYS A 4 -24.56 73.17 -66.32
C CYS A 4 -24.82 72.57 -67.71
N GLN A 5 -23.83 72.67 -68.58
CA GLN A 5 -23.84 72.07 -69.92
C GLN A 5 -24.21 70.58 -69.80
N MET A 6 -25.33 70.22 -70.41
CA MET A 6 -25.70 68.83 -70.62
C MET A 6 -24.66 68.21 -71.57
N VAL A 7 -23.74 67.44 -70.99
CA VAL A 7 -22.84 66.56 -71.75
C VAL A 7 -23.73 65.54 -72.46
N SER A 8 -23.66 65.57 -73.80
CA SER A 8 -24.38 64.68 -74.71
C SER A 8 -24.20 63.21 -74.31
N SER A 9 -25.34 62.54 -74.10
CA SER A 9 -25.46 61.18 -73.58
C SER A 9 -25.53 60.13 -74.70
N ASP A 10 -24.71 60.24 -75.72
CA ASP A 10 -24.66 59.23 -76.79
C ASP A 10 -23.25 58.64 -76.91
N PHE A 11 -22.99 57.64 -76.05
CA PHE A 11 -21.85 56.74 -76.20
C PHE A 11 -21.79 56.21 -77.63
N THR A 12 -20.58 56.12 -78.19
CA THR A 12 -20.35 55.46 -79.49
C THR A 12 -20.74 53.98 -79.42
N ALA A 13 -21.02 53.36 -80.56
CA ALA A 13 -21.44 51.95 -80.59
C ALA A 13 -20.42 51.01 -79.92
N ASP A 14 -19.12 51.30 -80.09
CA ASP A 14 -18.02 50.54 -79.49
C ASP A 14 -17.97 50.73 -77.96
N GLU A 15 -18.11 51.97 -77.46
CA GLU A 15 -18.16 52.25 -76.01
C GLU A 15 -19.40 51.62 -75.34
N LYS A 16 -20.56 51.59 -76.02
CA LYS A 16 -21.75 50.88 -75.52
C LYS A 16 -21.48 49.38 -75.40
N MET A 17 -20.83 48.79 -76.40
CA MET A 17 -20.43 47.36 -76.39
C MET A 17 -19.45 47.05 -75.25
N GLU A 18 -18.47 47.92 -75.02
CA GLU A 18 -17.47 47.77 -73.96
C GLU A 18 -18.09 47.91 -72.55
N ILE A 19 -19.03 48.85 -72.37
CA ILE A 19 -19.81 48.97 -71.13
C ILE A 19 -20.69 47.74 -70.89
N GLU A 20 -21.32 47.18 -71.94
CA GLU A 20 -22.10 45.95 -71.86
C GLU A 20 -21.22 44.76 -71.43
N SER A 21 -20.02 44.66 -72.01
CA SER A 21 -18.98 43.68 -71.64
C SER A 21 -18.58 43.81 -70.16
N ILE A 22 -18.26 45.02 -69.70
CA ILE A 22 -17.88 45.30 -68.31
C ILE A 22 -19.03 44.98 -67.34
N LYS A 23 -20.27 45.31 -67.70
CA LYS A 23 -21.46 44.96 -66.90
C LYS A 23 -21.64 43.45 -66.78
N THR A 24 -21.42 42.72 -67.87
CA THR A 24 -21.49 41.26 -67.90
C THR A 24 -20.40 40.66 -67.01
N TYR A 25 -19.16 41.11 -67.19
CA TYR A 25 -18.02 40.67 -66.38
C TYR A 25 -18.19 40.99 -64.88
N LYS A 26 -18.73 42.17 -64.55
CA LYS A 26 -19.05 42.54 -63.16
C LYS A 26 -20.14 41.64 -62.57
N LYS A 27 -21.13 41.24 -63.38
CA LYS A 27 -22.18 40.32 -62.95
C LYS A 27 -21.59 38.94 -62.67
N ASP A 28 -20.75 38.43 -63.57
CA ASP A 28 -20.09 37.14 -63.39
C ASP A 28 -19.20 37.14 -62.13
N LEU A 29 -18.44 38.20 -61.89
CA LEU A 29 -17.65 38.39 -60.65
C LEU A 29 -18.51 38.41 -59.39
N LEU A 30 -19.70 39.02 -59.44
CA LEU A 30 -20.62 39.05 -58.30
C LEU A 30 -21.20 37.66 -58.02
N ASP A 31 -21.54 36.92 -59.07
CA ASP A 31 -22.04 35.54 -58.97
C ASP A 31 -20.93 34.62 -58.41
N ASP A 32 -19.68 34.79 -58.84
CA ASP A 32 -18.51 34.07 -58.32
C ASP A 32 -18.24 34.39 -56.84
N ILE A 33 -18.31 35.67 -56.44
CA ILE A 33 -18.19 36.08 -55.03
C ILE A 33 -19.29 35.43 -54.19
N GLN A 34 -20.52 35.39 -54.71
CA GLN A 34 -21.65 34.81 -54.00
C GLN A 34 -21.50 33.30 -53.84
N LYS A 35 -20.94 32.62 -54.86
CA LYS A 35 -20.62 31.19 -54.82
C LYS A 35 -19.51 30.88 -53.83
N LEU A 36 -18.42 31.66 -53.85
CA LEU A 36 -17.33 31.53 -52.87
C LEU A 36 -17.82 31.75 -51.44
N LYS A 37 -18.75 32.70 -51.24
CA LYS A 37 -19.35 32.93 -49.92
C LYS A 37 -20.14 31.71 -49.43
N MET A 38 -20.93 31.09 -50.30
CA MET A 38 -21.65 29.85 -49.96
C MET A 38 -20.70 28.69 -49.65
N GLU A 39 -19.59 28.57 -50.39
CA GLU A 39 -18.57 27.56 -50.12
C GLU A 39 -17.90 27.79 -48.75
N ILE A 40 -17.56 29.03 -48.41
CA ILE A 40 -17.02 29.40 -47.09
C ILE A 40 -18.01 29.06 -45.98
N ASP A 41 -19.29 29.42 -46.14
CA ASP A 41 -20.32 29.13 -45.14
C ASP A 41 -20.50 27.62 -44.94
N ASN A 42 -20.42 26.81 -46.00
CA ASN A 42 -20.51 25.36 -45.91
C ASN A 42 -19.27 24.75 -45.21
N VAL A 43 -18.06 25.20 -45.55
CA VAL A 43 -16.83 24.74 -44.90
C VAL A 43 -16.82 25.11 -43.42
N MET A 44 -17.28 26.31 -43.05
CA MET A 44 -17.41 26.72 -41.66
C MET A 44 -18.40 25.84 -40.88
N ALA A 45 -19.54 25.47 -41.49
CA ALA A 45 -20.50 24.56 -40.87
C ALA A 45 -19.93 23.15 -40.67
N GLU A 46 -19.16 22.65 -41.64
CA GLU A 46 -18.46 21.36 -41.52
C GLU A 46 -17.42 21.36 -40.40
N ILE A 47 -16.61 22.43 -40.28
CA ILE A 47 -15.63 22.60 -39.19
C ILE A 47 -16.31 22.55 -37.82
N LEU A 48 -17.37 23.35 -37.62
CA LEU A 48 -18.11 23.37 -36.35
C LEU A 48 -18.74 22.01 -36.01
N SER A 49 -19.26 21.30 -37.02
CA SER A 49 -19.81 19.97 -36.83
C SER A 49 -18.73 18.96 -36.42
N PHE A 50 -17.54 19.05 -37.02
CA PHE A 50 -16.42 18.18 -36.73
C PHE A 50 -15.88 18.41 -35.32
N GLU A 51 -15.70 19.68 -34.92
CA GLU A 51 -15.31 20.07 -33.56
C GLU A 51 -16.28 19.53 -32.51
N SER A 52 -17.59 19.68 -32.73
CA SER A 52 -18.61 19.15 -31.82
C SER A 52 -18.61 17.62 -31.72
N ALA A 53 -18.29 16.93 -32.81
CA ALA A 53 -18.21 15.47 -32.84
C ALA A 53 -16.94 14.95 -32.15
N GLU A 54 -15.81 15.65 -32.28
CA GLU A 54 -14.58 15.34 -31.55
C GLU A 54 -14.72 15.61 -30.04
N GLU A 55 -15.38 16.71 -29.66
CA GLU A 55 -15.63 17.04 -28.26
C GLU A 55 -16.53 15.99 -27.60
N ASN A 56 -17.61 15.56 -28.27
CA ASN A 56 -18.47 14.49 -27.77
C ASN A 56 -17.75 13.14 -27.65
N LYS A 57 -16.88 12.78 -28.61
CA LYS A 57 -16.06 11.57 -28.53
C LYS A 57 -15.09 11.61 -27.35
N THR A 58 -14.50 12.76 -27.08
CA THR A 58 -13.58 12.97 -25.96
C THR A 58 -14.32 12.79 -24.63
N ILE A 59 -15.49 13.44 -24.48
CA ILE A 59 -16.33 13.31 -23.28
C ILE A 59 -16.77 11.85 -23.04
N GLU A 60 -17.14 11.12 -24.10
CA GLU A 60 -17.48 9.71 -23.98
C GLU A 60 -16.28 8.86 -23.56
N LYS A 61 -15.10 9.10 -24.14
CA LYS A 61 -13.87 8.39 -23.78
C LYS A 61 -13.52 8.61 -22.31
N ASP A 62 -13.62 9.84 -21.83
CA ASP A 62 -13.35 10.19 -20.43
C ASP A 62 -14.35 9.55 -19.47
N LYS A 63 -15.64 9.51 -19.84
CA LYS A 63 -16.67 8.79 -19.07
C LYS A 63 -16.37 7.30 -18.96
N ARG A 64 -15.95 6.66 -20.07
CA ARG A 64 -15.58 5.23 -20.07
C ARG A 64 -14.32 5.00 -19.25
N PHE A 65 -13.33 5.89 -19.33
CA PHE A 65 -12.11 5.82 -18.53
C PHE A 65 -12.41 5.94 -17.03
N SER A 66 -13.23 6.92 -16.64
CA SER A 66 -13.70 7.10 -15.26
C SER A 66 -14.46 5.86 -14.74
N ASN A 67 -15.30 5.23 -15.58
CA ASN A 67 -15.96 3.98 -15.23
C ASN A 67 -14.95 2.82 -15.04
N GLY A 68 -13.91 2.76 -15.87
CA GLY A 68 -12.81 1.81 -15.71
C GLY A 68 -12.09 1.96 -14.37
N LYS A 69 -11.81 3.20 -13.94
CA LYS A 69 -11.23 3.50 -12.62
C LYS A 69 -12.14 3.04 -11.47
N LYS A 70 -13.45 3.29 -11.56
CA LYS A 70 -14.43 2.79 -10.57
C LYS A 70 -14.45 1.26 -10.50
N LYS A 71 -14.36 0.57 -11.64
CA LYS A 71 -14.27 -0.89 -11.70
C LYS A 71 -12.98 -1.39 -11.07
N PHE A 72 -11.84 -0.74 -11.35
CA PHE A 72 -10.56 -1.06 -10.73
C PHE A 72 -10.62 -0.96 -9.21
N ASN A 73 -11.20 0.12 -8.68
CA ASN A 73 -11.34 0.32 -7.24
C ASN A 73 -12.23 -0.73 -6.55
N MET A 74 -13.09 -1.43 -7.30
CA MET A 74 -13.93 -2.53 -6.78
C MET A 74 -13.27 -3.90 -6.98
N ASP A 75 -12.61 -4.11 -8.11
CA ASP A 75 -11.94 -5.34 -8.51
C ASP A 75 -10.80 -4.97 -9.48
N PRO A 76 -9.54 -4.94 -9.02
CA PRO A 76 -8.41 -4.46 -9.81
C PRO A 76 -8.24 -5.22 -11.12
N LYS A 77 -8.38 -6.56 -11.10
CA LYS A 77 -8.21 -7.40 -12.29
C LYS A 77 -9.30 -7.07 -13.32
N LYS A 78 -10.57 -7.01 -12.90
CA LYS A 78 -11.67 -6.64 -13.82
C LYS A 78 -11.56 -5.20 -14.34
N GLY A 79 -11.07 -4.27 -13.52
CA GLY A 79 -10.84 -2.89 -13.92
C GLY A 79 -9.83 -2.77 -15.06
N ILE A 80 -8.67 -3.43 -14.90
CA ILE A 80 -7.64 -3.47 -15.95
C ILE A 80 -8.19 -4.16 -17.21
N THR A 81 -8.85 -5.32 -17.07
CA THR A 81 -9.47 -6.01 -18.23
C THR A 81 -10.44 -5.09 -18.98
N PHE A 82 -11.32 -4.39 -18.27
CA PHE A 82 -12.26 -3.45 -18.89
C PHE A 82 -11.54 -2.33 -19.65
N LEU A 83 -10.50 -1.73 -19.07
CA LEU A 83 -9.74 -0.66 -19.71
C LEU A 83 -9.02 -1.15 -20.98
N VAL A 84 -8.45 -2.36 -20.95
CA VAL A 84 -7.77 -2.96 -22.10
C VAL A 84 -8.76 -3.31 -23.22
N GLU A 85 -9.88 -3.98 -22.89
CA GLU A 85 -10.91 -4.36 -23.87
C GLU A 85 -11.55 -3.14 -24.55
N ASN A 86 -11.68 -2.02 -23.83
CA ASN A 86 -12.20 -0.77 -24.38
C ASN A 86 -11.13 0.09 -25.07
N LYS A 87 -9.90 -0.43 -25.26
CA LYS A 87 -8.76 0.29 -25.88
C LYS A 87 -8.41 1.60 -25.18
N LEU A 88 -8.63 1.65 -23.87
CA LEU A 88 -8.32 2.79 -23.01
C LEU A 88 -6.96 2.65 -22.34
N LEU A 89 -6.43 1.44 -22.25
CA LEU A 89 -5.12 1.12 -21.70
C LEU A 89 -4.45 0.05 -22.57
N ASP A 90 -3.17 0.22 -22.87
CA ASP A 90 -2.38 -0.84 -23.49
C ASP A 90 -2.12 -1.91 -22.43
N GLY A 91 -2.43 -3.17 -22.72
CA GLY A 91 -2.39 -4.28 -21.73
C GLY A 91 -0.97 -4.72 -21.32
N SER A 92 0.06 -3.96 -21.69
CA SER A 92 1.45 -4.21 -21.31
C SER A 92 1.71 -3.84 -19.85
N ALA A 93 2.66 -4.54 -19.22
CA ALA A 93 3.06 -4.28 -17.85
C ALA A 93 3.51 -2.82 -17.61
N GLN A 94 4.18 -2.21 -18.59
CA GLN A 94 4.65 -0.83 -18.51
C GLN A 94 3.48 0.17 -18.49
N SER A 95 2.53 0.00 -19.41
CA SER A 95 1.34 0.85 -19.51
C SER A 95 0.47 0.72 -18.25
N ILE A 96 0.29 -0.50 -17.75
CA ILE A 96 -0.43 -0.73 -16.48
C ILE A 96 0.31 -0.07 -15.32
N ALA A 97 1.63 -0.21 -15.21
CA ALA A 97 2.42 0.42 -14.15
C ALA A 97 2.30 1.96 -14.18
N GLU A 98 2.38 2.58 -15.36
CA GLU A 98 2.18 4.01 -15.52
C GLU A 98 0.78 4.46 -15.13
N PHE A 99 -0.25 3.70 -15.51
CA PHE A 99 -1.62 3.93 -15.07
C PHE A 99 -1.73 3.89 -13.54
N LEU A 100 -1.18 2.86 -12.89
CA LEU A 100 -1.23 2.73 -11.43
C LEU A 100 -0.45 3.84 -10.70
N TYR A 101 0.63 4.34 -11.30
CA TYR A 101 1.50 5.34 -10.69
C TYR A 101 1.00 6.78 -10.90
N LYS A 102 0.55 7.12 -12.11
CA LYS A 102 0.23 8.51 -12.51
C LYS A 102 -1.24 8.88 -12.37
N GLU A 103 -2.17 7.91 -12.47
CA GLU A 103 -3.59 8.24 -12.53
C GLU A 103 -4.20 8.56 -11.16
N GLU A 104 -4.92 9.68 -11.11
CA GLU A 104 -5.66 10.09 -9.93
C GLU A 104 -7.02 9.35 -9.81
N GLY A 105 -7.48 9.19 -8.57
CA GLY A 105 -8.78 8.58 -8.25
C GLY A 105 -8.75 7.04 -8.22
N LEU A 106 -7.56 6.43 -8.24
CA LEU A 106 -7.38 5.01 -7.95
C LEU A 106 -7.23 4.79 -6.44
N ASN A 107 -7.93 3.78 -5.93
CA ASN A 107 -7.85 3.38 -4.53
C ASN A 107 -6.47 2.76 -4.25
N LYS A 108 -5.78 3.23 -3.22
CA LYS A 108 -4.38 2.83 -2.96
C LYS A 108 -4.25 1.40 -2.44
N THR A 109 -5.28 0.87 -1.77
CA THR A 109 -5.37 -0.53 -1.37
C THR A 109 -5.53 -1.44 -2.59
N ALA A 110 -6.40 -1.08 -3.53
CA ALA A 110 -6.61 -1.81 -4.78
C ALA A 110 -5.31 -1.90 -5.61
N ILE A 111 -4.49 -0.83 -5.62
CA ILE A 111 -3.16 -0.85 -6.25
C ILE A 111 -2.25 -1.88 -5.57
N GLY A 112 -2.15 -1.85 -4.23
CA GLY A 112 -1.33 -2.78 -3.47
C GLY A 112 -1.76 -4.24 -3.64
N GLU A 113 -3.07 -4.49 -3.66
CA GLU A 113 -3.63 -5.82 -3.93
C GLU A 113 -3.21 -6.34 -5.30
N PHE A 114 -3.32 -5.52 -6.36
CA PHE A 114 -2.95 -5.88 -7.71
C PHE A 114 -1.44 -6.15 -7.84
N LEU A 115 -0.60 -5.22 -7.39
CA LEU A 115 0.85 -5.32 -7.48
C LEU A 115 1.42 -6.49 -6.64
N GLY A 116 0.72 -6.84 -5.56
CA GLY A 116 1.12 -7.93 -4.69
C GLY A 116 0.85 -9.33 -5.24
N GLU A 117 0.09 -9.50 -6.33
CA GLU A 117 -0.24 -10.82 -6.88
C GLU A 117 1.00 -11.56 -7.44
N ARG A 118 0.87 -12.88 -7.65
CA ARG A 118 1.98 -13.76 -8.08
C ARG A 118 2.01 -14.07 -9.57
N ASP A 119 0.98 -13.66 -10.31
CA ASP A 119 0.91 -13.99 -11.74
C ASP A 119 1.93 -13.14 -12.51
N GLU A 120 2.49 -13.70 -13.60
CA GLU A 120 3.60 -13.10 -14.36
C GLU A 120 3.38 -11.62 -14.72
N LEU A 121 2.18 -11.27 -15.20
CA LEU A 121 1.83 -9.90 -15.54
C LEU A 121 1.96 -8.95 -14.34
N HIS A 122 1.53 -9.37 -13.15
CA HIS A 122 1.58 -8.54 -11.94
C HIS A 122 3.02 -8.38 -11.45
N LEU A 123 3.84 -9.43 -11.55
CA LEU A 123 5.28 -9.35 -11.21
C LEU A 123 6.03 -8.38 -12.13
N GLN A 124 5.76 -8.45 -13.44
CA GLN A 124 6.33 -7.52 -14.42
C GLN A 124 5.83 -6.09 -14.19
N THR A 125 4.53 -5.94 -13.87
CA THR A 125 3.94 -4.63 -13.55
C THR A 125 4.55 -4.05 -12.28
N LEU A 126 4.76 -4.84 -11.23
CA LEU A 126 5.44 -4.41 -10.01
C LEU A 126 6.85 -3.93 -10.29
N LYS A 127 7.60 -4.67 -11.13
CA LYS A 127 8.95 -4.25 -11.54
C LYS A 127 8.92 -2.90 -12.28
N ALA A 128 8.07 -2.75 -13.28
CA ALA A 128 7.90 -1.49 -14.00
C ALA A 128 7.44 -0.35 -13.06
N PHE A 129 6.58 -0.64 -12.09
CA PHE A 129 6.06 0.32 -11.13
C PHE A 129 7.15 0.85 -10.18
N VAL A 130 8.04 -0.03 -9.68
CA VAL A 130 9.18 0.43 -8.85
C VAL A 130 10.19 1.21 -9.69
N GLU A 131 10.35 0.89 -10.98
CA GLU A 131 11.25 1.63 -11.89
C GLU A 131 10.79 3.08 -12.14
N LEU A 132 9.49 3.36 -12.02
CA LEU A 132 8.94 4.73 -12.08
C LEU A 132 9.30 5.59 -10.86
N HIS A 133 9.82 4.99 -9.78
CA HIS A 133 10.30 5.74 -8.62
C HIS A 133 11.77 6.14 -8.80
N GLU A 134 12.05 7.42 -8.54
CA GLU A 134 13.40 8.00 -8.59
C GLU A 134 14.02 8.00 -7.18
N PHE A 135 14.80 6.95 -6.87
CA PHE A 135 15.45 6.80 -5.57
C PHE A 135 16.90 7.30 -5.53
N SER A 136 17.43 7.80 -6.63
CA SER A 136 18.79 8.34 -6.69
C SER A 136 18.97 9.49 -5.69
N ASP A 137 20.09 9.47 -4.96
CA ASP A 137 20.46 10.48 -3.96
C ASP A 137 19.48 10.62 -2.77
N LEU A 138 18.48 9.74 -2.66
CA LEU A 138 17.60 9.66 -1.51
C LEU A 138 18.14 8.66 -0.49
N ASN A 139 18.04 9.01 0.80
CA ASN A 139 18.26 8.02 1.84
C ASN A 139 17.09 7.01 1.92
N LEU A 140 17.30 5.91 2.63
CA LEU A 140 16.35 4.81 2.67
C LEU A 140 14.96 5.21 3.22
N VAL A 141 14.91 6.11 4.21
CA VAL A 141 13.62 6.61 4.75
C VAL A 141 12.91 7.47 3.71
N GLN A 142 13.62 8.34 2.99
CA GLN A 142 13.03 9.19 1.94
C GLN A 142 12.47 8.34 0.80
N ALA A 143 13.21 7.34 0.34
CA ALA A 143 12.74 6.40 -0.66
C ALA A 143 11.51 5.60 -0.18
N LEU A 144 11.53 5.11 1.07
CA LEU A 144 10.37 4.43 1.67
C LEU A 144 9.14 5.34 1.75
N ARG A 145 9.30 6.62 2.09
CA ARG A 145 8.18 7.58 2.11
C ARG A 145 7.54 7.73 0.73
N GLN A 146 8.35 7.88 -0.32
CA GLN A 146 7.82 7.97 -1.68
C GLN A 146 7.13 6.67 -2.09
N PHE A 147 7.75 5.53 -1.81
CA PHE A 147 7.22 4.22 -2.18
C PHE A 147 5.88 3.92 -1.50
N LEU A 148 5.81 4.10 -0.17
CA LEU A 148 4.61 3.85 0.64
C LEU A 148 3.51 4.91 0.45
N TRP A 149 3.81 6.03 -0.22
CA TRP A 149 2.80 7.00 -0.63
C TRP A 149 2.03 6.55 -1.89
N SER A 150 2.65 5.72 -2.71
CA SER A 150 2.10 5.35 -4.01
C SER A 150 0.99 4.29 -3.93
N PHE A 151 0.94 3.50 -2.86
CA PHE A 151 -0.03 2.42 -2.63
C PHE A 151 -0.10 2.03 -1.13
N ARG A 152 -1.06 1.20 -0.73
CA ARG A 152 -1.11 0.60 0.61
C ARG A 152 -0.57 -0.83 0.61
N LEU A 153 0.27 -1.17 1.59
CA LEU A 153 0.79 -2.52 1.72
C LEU A 153 -0.37 -3.52 1.96
N PRO A 154 -0.40 -4.65 1.22
CA PRO A 154 -1.39 -5.70 1.45
C PRO A 154 -1.17 -6.39 2.80
N GLY A 155 -2.19 -7.06 3.33
CA GLY A 155 -2.11 -7.73 4.64
C GLY A 155 -1.39 -9.08 4.60
N GLU A 156 -1.29 -9.73 3.43
CA GLU A 156 -0.68 -11.05 3.29
C GLU A 156 0.86 -10.96 3.21
N ALA A 157 1.56 -11.65 4.10
CA ALA A 157 3.02 -11.63 4.22
C ALA A 157 3.76 -11.90 2.89
N GLN A 158 3.27 -12.83 2.07
CA GLN A 158 3.88 -13.16 0.78
C GLN A 158 3.78 -12.02 -0.24
N LYS A 159 2.74 -11.19 -0.15
CA LYS A 159 2.57 -10.03 -1.04
C LYS A 159 3.50 -8.91 -0.58
N ILE A 160 3.55 -8.63 0.73
CA ILE A 160 4.48 -7.66 1.32
C ILE A 160 5.93 -7.99 0.94
N ASP A 161 6.32 -9.26 1.08
CA ASP A 161 7.67 -9.73 0.72
C ASP A 161 8.05 -9.37 -0.71
N ARG A 162 7.20 -9.69 -1.70
CA ARG A 162 7.45 -9.34 -3.12
C ARG A 162 7.64 -7.84 -3.33
N MET A 163 6.79 -7.03 -2.71
CA MET A 163 6.85 -5.57 -2.88
C MET A 163 8.12 -4.98 -2.26
N MET A 164 8.49 -5.46 -1.08
CA MET A 164 9.69 -4.99 -0.39
C MET A 164 10.99 -5.50 -1.03
N GLU A 165 10.98 -6.70 -1.63
CA GLU A 165 12.10 -7.22 -2.44
C GLU A 165 12.32 -6.36 -3.68
N ALA A 166 11.24 -6.02 -4.40
CA ALA A 166 11.30 -5.15 -5.57
C ALA A 166 11.79 -3.74 -5.22
N PHE A 167 11.31 -3.18 -4.11
CA PHE A 167 11.80 -1.91 -3.57
C PHE A 167 13.28 -1.95 -3.23
N ALA A 168 13.72 -2.96 -2.45
CA ALA A 168 15.12 -3.08 -2.02
C ALA A 168 16.07 -3.23 -3.21
N THR A 169 15.66 -4.02 -4.22
CA THR A 169 16.41 -4.17 -5.47
C THR A 169 16.57 -2.82 -6.17
N ARG A 170 15.45 -2.11 -6.40
CA ARG A 170 15.45 -0.81 -7.06
C ARG A 170 16.27 0.25 -6.30
N TYR A 171 16.17 0.29 -4.98
CA TYR A 171 16.94 1.23 -4.17
C TYR A 171 18.44 0.97 -4.30
N CYS A 172 18.88 -0.30 -4.27
CA CYS A 172 20.28 -0.66 -4.42
C CYS A 172 20.81 -0.34 -5.84
N ASP A 173 19.98 -0.53 -6.87
CA ASP A 173 20.34 -0.16 -8.25
C ASP A 173 20.56 1.36 -8.41
N CYS A 174 19.74 2.17 -7.72
CA CYS A 174 19.91 3.63 -7.69
C CYS A 174 21.06 4.10 -6.79
N ASN A 175 21.37 3.35 -5.73
CA ASN A 175 22.30 3.75 -4.67
C ASN A 175 23.36 2.67 -4.39
N THR A 176 24.14 2.33 -5.43
CA THR A 176 25.06 1.17 -5.46
C THR A 176 26.15 1.13 -4.39
N HIS A 177 26.41 2.26 -3.72
CA HIS A 177 27.48 2.41 -2.72
C HIS A 177 26.99 2.38 -1.27
N VAL A 178 25.67 2.30 -1.03
CA VAL A 178 25.09 2.44 0.32
C VAL A 178 25.05 1.11 1.08
N PHE A 179 24.70 0.01 0.41
CA PHE A 179 24.53 -1.31 1.03
C PHE A 179 25.35 -2.38 0.28
N GLN A 180 25.89 -3.37 1.01
CA GLN A 180 26.65 -4.46 0.39
C GLN A 180 25.78 -5.52 -0.28
N SER A 181 24.49 -5.59 0.08
CA SER A 181 23.54 -6.56 -0.48
C SER A 181 22.11 -6.02 -0.47
N ILE A 182 21.29 -6.52 -1.39
CA ILE A 182 19.84 -6.25 -1.44
C ILE A 182 19.17 -6.69 -0.14
N ASP A 183 19.62 -7.83 0.43
CA ASP A 183 19.13 -8.32 1.72
C ASP A 183 19.36 -7.32 2.86
N THR A 184 20.51 -6.61 2.88
CA THR A 184 20.79 -5.57 3.87
C THR A 184 19.75 -4.44 3.78
N CYS A 185 19.48 -3.97 2.55
CA CYS A 185 18.48 -2.92 2.29
C CYS A 185 17.07 -3.38 2.69
N TYR A 186 16.71 -4.61 2.33
CA TYR A 186 15.42 -5.22 2.65
C TYR A 186 15.20 -5.31 4.17
N ILE A 187 16.14 -5.91 4.92
CA ILE A 187 16.04 -6.08 6.38
C ILE A 187 16.00 -4.72 7.07
N LEU A 188 16.84 -3.77 6.65
CA LEU A 188 16.87 -2.44 7.25
C LEU A 188 15.57 -1.67 6.97
N SER A 189 14.97 -1.85 5.80
CA SER A 189 13.67 -1.25 5.47
C SER A 189 12.58 -1.68 6.45
N PHE A 190 12.54 -2.97 6.80
CA PHE A 190 11.62 -3.46 7.83
C PHE A 190 11.94 -2.94 9.22
N ALA A 191 13.23 -2.86 9.58
CA ALA A 191 13.63 -2.27 10.86
C ALA A 191 13.16 -0.81 10.97
N ILE A 192 13.19 -0.04 9.88
CA ILE A 192 12.67 1.33 9.81
C ILE A 192 11.14 1.36 9.96
N ILE A 193 10.41 0.47 9.30
CA ILE A 193 8.94 0.42 9.44
C ILE A 193 8.55 0.01 10.87
N MET A 194 9.23 -0.95 11.47
CA MET A 194 9.04 -1.31 12.89
C MET A 194 9.38 -0.15 13.83
N LEU A 195 10.42 0.63 13.50
CA LEU A 195 10.78 1.82 14.27
C LEU A 195 9.65 2.86 14.23
N ASN A 196 9.00 3.07 13.08
CA ASN A 196 7.86 3.97 12.97
C ASN A 196 6.74 3.57 13.94
N THR A 197 6.35 2.29 13.95
CA THR A 197 5.38 1.76 14.90
C THR A 197 5.84 1.98 16.33
N SER A 198 7.09 1.66 16.64
CA SER A 198 7.63 1.82 18.00
C SER A 198 7.53 3.26 18.48
N LEU A 199 7.97 4.23 17.68
CA LEU A 199 8.02 5.64 18.06
C LEU A 199 6.62 6.28 18.11
N HIS A 200 5.78 6.01 17.11
CA HIS A 200 4.57 6.82 16.87
C HIS A 200 3.26 6.14 17.26
N ASN A 201 3.21 4.82 17.42
CA ASN A 201 2.00 4.16 17.91
C ASN A 201 1.83 4.45 19.41
N PRO A 202 0.74 5.12 19.85
CA PRO A 202 0.52 5.44 21.27
C PRO A 202 0.42 4.20 22.18
N ASN A 203 0.09 3.03 21.61
CA ASN A 203 -0.01 1.78 22.36
C ASN A 203 1.36 1.17 22.71
N VAL A 204 2.43 1.58 22.03
CA VAL A 204 3.80 1.13 22.34
C VAL A 204 4.35 1.98 23.48
N LYS A 205 4.47 1.38 24.68
CA LYS A 205 4.97 2.04 25.89
C LYS A 205 6.50 2.16 25.92
N ASP A 206 7.21 1.18 25.38
CA ASP A 206 8.69 1.16 25.31
C ASP A 206 9.14 1.67 23.93
N LYS A 207 9.49 2.96 23.88
CA LYS A 207 9.95 3.62 22.67
C LYS A 207 11.40 3.25 22.40
N THR A 208 11.70 2.76 21.21
CA THR A 208 13.06 2.39 20.82
C THR A 208 13.95 3.64 20.81
N THR A 209 15.03 3.68 21.59
CA THR A 209 16.02 4.79 21.56
C THR A 209 16.95 4.67 20.36
N LEU A 210 17.69 5.74 20.06
CA LEU A 210 18.69 5.74 18.98
C LEU A 210 19.77 4.66 19.21
N GLU A 211 20.32 4.58 20.42
CA GLU A 211 21.37 3.61 20.75
C GLU A 211 20.86 2.17 20.61
N ARG A 212 19.60 1.94 21.00
CA ARG A 212 18.95 0.65 20.83
C ARG A 212 18.75 0.33 19.35
N PHE A 213 18.31 1.28 18.55
CA PHE A 213 18.15 1.09 17.10
C PHE A 213 19.47 0.76 16.41
N ILE A 214 20.56 1.44 16.76
CA ILE A 214 21.91 1.13 16.27
C ILE A 214 22.31 -0.29 16.70
N SER A 215 22.15 -0.62 17.98
CA SER A 215 22.50 -1.95 18.51
C SER A 215 21.71 -3.09 17.85
N MET A 216 20.42 -2.89 17.56
CA MET A 216 19.54 -3.88 16.94
C MET A 216 19.95 -4.22 15.49
N ASN A 217 20.58 -3.25 14.81
CA ASN A 217 20.99 -3.36 13.41
C ASN A 217 22.50 -3.65 13.24
N ARG A 218 23.22 -3.99 14.31
CA ARG A 218 24.61 -4.48 14.19
C ARG A 218 24.67 -5.79 13.40
N GLY A 219 25.70 -5.96 12.59
CA GLY A 219 25.94 -7.14 11.75
C GLY A 219 25.02 -7.28 10.52
N ILE A 220 24.13 -6.32 10.27
CA ILE A 220 23.13 -6.40 9.19
C ILE A 220 23.75 -6.32 7.78
N ASN A 221 24.96 -5.77 7.64
CA ASN A 221 25.62 -5.55 6.37
C ASN A 221 26.57 -6.71 6.05
N ASN A 222 26.01 -7.89 5.73
CA ASN A 222 26.76 -9.14 5.51
C ASN A 222 27.74 -9.49 6.65
N GLY A 223 27.26 -9.40 7.90
CA GLY A 223 28.08 -9.63 9.10
C GLY A 223 28.82 -8.38 9.59
N GLY A 224 28.97 -7.35 8.76
CA GLY A 224 29.50 -6.04 9.13
C GLY A 224 28.45 -5.08 9.70
N ASN A 225 28.91 -3.96 10.25
CA ASN A 225 28.06 -2.88 10.74
C ASN A 225 27.84 -1.80 9.65
N LEU A 226 26.65 -1.22 9.61
CA LEU A 226 26.42 0.02 8.89
C LEU A 226 27.00 1.21 9.67
N PRO A 227 27.34 2.33 9.02
CA PRO A 227 27.81 3.52 9.72
C PRO A 227 26.79 4.03 10.74
N ASP A 228 27.22 4.31 11.96
CA ASP A 228 26.34 4.81 13.03
C ASP A 228 25.68 6.15 12.64
N ASP A 229 26.38 7.01 11.90
CA ASP A 229 25.83 8.28 11.36
C ASP A 229 24.67 8.03 10.38
N LEU A 230 24.76 7.00 9.53
CA LEU A 230 23.67 6.61 8.63
C LEU A 230 22.45 6.18 9.43
N LEU A 231 22.63 5.26 10.38
CA LEU A 231 21.53 4.76 11.23
C LEU A 231 20.91 5.87 12.07
N SER A 232 21.71 6.83 12.53
CA SER A 232 21.26 8.01 13.28
C SER A 232 20.36 8.90 12.43
N LYS A 233 20.77 9.22 11.19
CA LYS A 233 19.96 10.00 10.25
C LYS A 233 18.63 9.32 9.92
N LEU A 234 18.63 7.99 9.74
CA LEU A 234 17.40 7.23 9.48
C LEU A 234 16.47 7.27 10.70
N TYR A 235 17.01 7.07 11.91
CA TYR A 235 16.25 7.14 13.15
C TYR A 235 15.63 8.53 13.36
N GLU A 236 16.42 9.59 13.25
CA GLU A 236 15.96 10.96 13.42
C GLU A 236 14.89 11.34 12.40
N SER A 237 15.04 10.90 11.14
CA SER A 237 14.02 11.15 10.11
C SER A 237 12.67 10.53 10.48
N ILE A 238 12.64 9.29 10.97
CA ILE A 238 11.39 8.66 11.44
C ILE A 238 10.90 9.33 12.71
N HIS A 239 11.77 9.58 13.69
CA HIS A 239 11.41 10.22 14.96
C HIS A 239 10.73 11.58 14.74
N ASN A 240 11.23 12.37 13.79
CA ASN A 240 10.70 13.71 13.53
C ASN A 240 9.39 13.69 12.74
N GLU A 241 9.21 12.73 11.83
CA GLU A 241 7.99 12.63 11.03
C GLU A 241 7.60 11.16 10.83
N PRO A 242 6.41 10.70 11.26
CA PRO A 242 5.94 9.35 10.95
C PRO A 242 5.75 9.14 9.44
N PHE A 243 5.69 7.90 8.99
CA PHE A 243 5.23 7.63 7.62
C PHE A 243 3.82 8.20 7.42
N LYS A 244 3.62 8.89 6.30
CA LYS A 244 2.29 9.32 5.87
C LYS A 244 1.73 8.25 4.96
N ILE A 245 0.59 7.70 5.33
CA ILE A 245 -0.10 6.69 4.55
C ILE A 245 -1.26 7.33 3.81
N PRO A 246 -1.38 7.14 2.49
CA PRO A 246 -2.53 7.62 1.75
C PRO A 246 -3.80 6.90 2.23
N GLU A 247 -4.92 7.63 2.28
CA GLU A 247 -6.24 7.09 2.68
C GLU A 247 -6.22 6.46 4.10
N ASP A 248 -5.67 7.17 5.09
CA ASP A 248 -5.49 6.67 6.46
C ASP A 248 -6.77 6.38 7.26
N ASP A 249 -7.13 5.09 7.34
CA ASP A 249 -8.21 4.55 8.17
C ASP A 249 -7.75 4.08 9.57
N GLY A 250 -6.46 4.22 9.89
CA GLY A 250 -5.86 3.80 11.16
C GLY A 250 -5.58 2.30 11.28
N ASN A 251 -5.86 1.51 10.24
CA ASN A 251 -5.57 0.06 10.20
C ASN A 251 -4.33 -0.28 9.36
N ASP A 252 -3.58 0.71 8.90
CA ASP A 252 -2.42 0.49 8.02
C ASP A 252 -1.27 -0.26 8.71
N LEU A 253 -0.60 -1.14 7.96
CA LEU A 253 0.50 -1.98 8.43
C LEU A 253 1.61 -1.19 9.15
N THR A 254 1.87 0.07 8.77
CA THR A 254 2.87 0.94 9.42
C THR A 254 2.47 1.44 10.82
N HIS A 255 1.19 1.33 11.16
CA HIS A 255 0.61 1.60 12.48
C HIS A 255 0.18 0.31 13.21
N THR A 256 -0.18 -0.73 12.45
CA THR A 256 -0.75 -2.00 12.91
C THR A 256 0.12 -3.21 12.60
N PHE A 257 1.45 -3.06 12.61
CA PHE A 257 2.39 -4.19 12.53
C PHE A 257 2.07 -5.34 13.53
N PHE A 258 1.20 -5.06 14.51
CA PHE A 258 0.47 -6.01 15.34
C PHE A 258 -0.85 -6.49 14.67
N ASN A 259 -0.79 -7.20 13.53
CA ASN A 259 -1.97 -7.97 13.07
C ASN A 259 -2.04 -9.25 13.91
N PRO A 260 -3.13 -9.54 14.64
CA PRO A 260 -3.15 -10.73 15.46
C PRO A 260 -3.24 -12.00 14.62
N ASP A 261 -2.31 -12.92 14.87
CA ASP A 261 -2.33 -14.30 14.37
C ASP A 261 -3.69 -14.97 14.62
N ARG A 262 -4.35 -14.61 15.72
CA ARG A 262 -5.73 -15.01 16.03
C ARG A 262 -6.37 -14.14 17.10
N GLU A 263 -7.69 -13.95 17.02
CA GLU A 263 -8.51 -13.39 18.10
C GLU A 263 -9.81 -14.17 18.33
N GLY A 264 -10.41 -14.03 19.52
CA GLY A 264 -11.63 -14.75 19.87
C GLY A 264 -11.96 -14.79 21.36
N TRP A 265 -13.18 -15.21 21.70
CA TRP A 265 -13.62 -15.34 23.10
C TRP A 265 -13.25 -16.69 23.69
N LEU A 266 -12.52 -16.70 24.81
CA LEU A 266 -12.22 -17.93 25.55
C LEU A 266 -12.55 -17.79 27.04
N LEU A 267 -12.70 -18.94 27.70
CA LEU A 267 -12.77 -19.04 29.16
C LEU A 267 -11.38 -19.37 29.70
N LYS A 268 -10.88 -18.62 30.68
CA LYS A 268 -9.61 -18.93 31.35
C LYS A 268 -9.78 -19.22 32.82
N LEU A 269 -8.97 -20.14 33.34
CA LEU A 269 -8.91 -20.43 34.77
C LEU A 269 -7.98 -19.43 35.49
N GLY A 270 -8.40 -18.99 36.68
CA GLY A 270 -7.58 -18.16 37.56
C GLY A 270 -6.37 -18.91 38.14
N GLY A 271 -5.34 -18.15 38.55
CA GLY A 271 -4.06 -18.71 39.00
C GLY A 271 -4.16 -19.22 40.44
N ARG A 272 -4.09 -18.28 41.39
CA ARG A 272 -4.25 -18.55 42.84
C ARG A 272 -5.67 -18.97 43.20
N VAL A 273 -6.67 -18.26 42.67
CA VAL A 273 -8.09 -18.57 42.86
C VAL A 273 -8.62 -19.20 41.59
N LYS A 274 -9.11 -20.44 41.68
CA LYS A 274 -9.53 -21.24 40.52
C LYS A 274 -10.95 -20.90 40.05
N THR A 275 -11.14 -19.67 39.59
CA THR A 275 -12.40 -19.21 38.98
C THR A 275 -12.27 -19.08 37.47
N TRP A 276 -13.31 -19.47 36.73
CA TRP A 276 -13.39 -19.26 35.29
C TRP A 276 -13.82 -17.83 34.95
N LYS A 277 -13.17 -17.23 33.96
CA LYS A 277 -13.48 -15.88 33.45
C LYS A 277 -13.49 -15.88 31.93
N ARG A 278 -14.53 -15.30 31.33
CA ARG A 278 -14.62 -15.07 29.88
C ARG A 278 -13.80 -13.84 29.53
N ARG A 279 -12.91 -13.96 28.54
CA ARG A 279 -12.01 -12.88 28.10
C ARG A 279 -11.89 -12.92 26.59
N TRP A 280 -11.74 -11.75 25.99
CA TRP A 280 -11.39 -11.63 24.57
C TRP A 280 -9.88 -11.83 24.46
N PHE A 281 -9.44 -12.83 23.71
CA PHE A 281 -8.04 -13.16 23.52
C PHE A 281 -7.56 -12.65 22.18
N ILE A 282 -6.33 -12.16 22.17
CA ILE A 282 -5.60 -11.72 20.98
C ILE A 282 -4.23 -12.38 21.05
N LEU A 283 -3.87 -13.13 20.02
CA LEU A 283 -2.56 -13.75 19.83
C LEU A 283 -1.80 -12.92 18.79
N THR A 284 -0.68 -12.35 19.17
CA THR A 284 0.19 -11.57 18.28
C THR A 284 1.60 -11.52 18.88
N ASP A 285 2.64 -11.48 18.05
CA ASP A 285 4.05 -11.38 18.46
C ASP A 285 4.48 -12.39 19.53
N SER A 286 4.15 -13.68 19.32
CA SER A 286 4.42 -14.75 20.28
C SER A 286 3.95 -14.43 21.72
N CYS A 287 2.92 -13.60 21.84
CA CYS A 287 2.30 -13.20 23.09
C CYS A 287 0.79 -13.41 23.02
N LEU A 288 0.22 -13.90 24.13
CA LEU A 288 -1.22 -14.06 24.27
C LEU A 288 -1.76 -13.00 25.22
N TYR A 289 -2.50 -12.06 24.66
CA TYR A 289 -3.18 -10.97 25.36
C TYR A 289 -4.61 -11.38 25.68
N TYR A 290 -5.14 -10.89 26.80
CA TYR A 290 -6.55 -11.07 27.10
C TYR A 290 -7.19 -9.84 27.75
N PHE A 291 -8.39 -9.50 27.29
CA PHE A 291 -9.15 -8.29 27.63
C PHE A 291 -10.46 -8.66 28.33
N GLU A 292 -11.01 -7.73 29.12
CA GLU A 292 -12.33 -7.95 29.71
C GLU A 292 -13.43 -7.76 28.66
N PHE A 293 -13.29 -6.73 27.83
CA PHE A 293 -14.17 -6.41 26.70
C PHE A 293 -13.36 -6.20 25.41
N THR A 294 -14.01 -6.35 24.25
CA THR A 294 -13.39 -6.12 22.93
C THR A 294 -13.04 -4.66 22.67
N THR A 295 -13.68 -3.74 23.40
CA THR A 295 -13.45 -2.29 23.31
C THR A 295 -12.36 -1.79 24.26
N ASP A 296 -11.77 -2.66 25.08
CA ASP A 296 -10.76 -2.28 26.06
C ASP A 296 -9.45 -1.91 25.36
N LYS A 297 -8.90 -0.75 25.73
CA LYS A 297 -7.62 -0.26 25.19
C LYS A 297 -6.40 -0.89 25.84
N GLU A 298 -6.54 -1.40 27.08
CA GLU A 298 -5.45 -2.04 27.82
C GLU A 298 -5.80 -3.51 28.15
N PRO A 299 -4.85 -4.45 27.98
CA PRO A 299 -5.09 -5.85 28.29
C PRO A 299 -5.22 -6.07 29.79
N ARG A 300 -6.12 -6.97 30.18
CA ARG A 300 -6.20 -7.46 31.57
C ARG A 300 -4.99 -8.33 31.94
N GLY A 301 -4.34 -8.95 30.96
CA GLY A 301 -3.05 -9.56 31.16
C GLY A 301 -2.39 -10.03 29.87
N ILE A 302 -1.11 -10.30 29.99
CA ILE A 302 -0.19 -10.61 28.89
C ILE A 302 0.57 -11.87 29.29
N ILE A 303 0.58 -12.85 28.39
CA ILE A 303 1.27 -14.12 28.57
C ILE A 303 2.28 -14.27 27.42
N PRO A 304 3.56 -13.94 27.63
CA PRO A 304 4.63 -14.29 26.71
C PRO A 304 4.65 -15.79 26.48
N LEU A 305 4.69 -16.22 25.21
CA LEU A 305 4.70 -17.64 24.83
C LEU A 305 6.11 -18.23 24.73
N GLU A 306 7.14 -17.42 24.96
CA GLU A 306 8.53 -17.85 25.01
C GLU A 306 8.72 -19.03 25.97
N ASN A 307 9.32 -20.11 25.48
CA ASN A 307 9.59 -21.34 26.24
C ASN A 307 8.33 -22.04 26.78
N LEU A 308 7.14 -21.70 26.27
CA LEU A 308 5.90 -22.39 26.58
C LEU A 308 5.56 -23.38 25.46
N CYS A 309 4.75 -24.38 25.82
CA CYS A 309 4.13 -25.30 24.90
C CYS A 309 2.63 -25.33 25.16
N VAL A 310 1.86 -25.69 24.14
CA VAL A 310 0.41 -25.84 24.22
C VAL A 310 0.00 -27.28 23.93
N ARG A 311 -0.93 -27.80 24.74
CA ARG A 311 -1.51 -29.14 24.57
C ARG A 311 -2.99 -29.15 24.93
N GLU A 312 -3.71 -30.14 24.42
CA GLU A 312 -5.05 -30.47 24.90
C GLU A 312 -4.95 -31.07 26.32
N VAL A 313 -5.91 -30.71 27.18
CA VAL A 313 -6.06 -31.31 28.51
C VAL A 313 -7.52 -31.59 28.84
N PRO A 314 -7.84 -32.74 29.48
CA PRO A 314 -9.16 -32.97 30.02
C PRO A 314 -9.36 -32.11 31.27
N TYR A 315 -10.53 -31.47 31.41
CA TYR A 315 -10.91 -30.75 32.63
C TYR A 315 -12.32 -31.14 33.09
N PRO A 316 -12.53 -31.45 34.38
CA PRO A 316 -13.86 -31.83 34.88
C PRO A 316 -14.92 -30.76 34.59
N ARG A 317 -16.00 -31.14 33.90
CA ARG A 317 -17.16 -30.27 33.57
C ARG A 317 -16.85 -29.07 32.66
N LYS A 318 -15.69 -29.03 31.99
CA LYS A 318 -15.37 -28.06 30.93
C LYS A 318 -14.78 -28.79 29.73
N PRO A 319 -15.58 -29.04 28.67
CA PRO A 319 -15.05 -29.65 27.45
C PRO A 319 -14.11 -28.67 26.72
N TYR A 320 -13.29 -29.21 25.81
CA TYR A 320 -12.45 -28.43 24.88
C TYR A 320 -11.40 -27.53 25.56
N CYS A 321 -10.70 -28.07 26.56
CA CYS A 321 -9.64 -27.35 27.26
C CYS A 321 -8.26 -27.54 26.61
N LEU A 322 -7.47 -26.48 26.65
CA LEU A 322 -6.05 -26.47 26.32
C LEU A 322 -5.25 -25.92 27.51
N GLU A 323 -3.98 -26.29 27.59
CA GLU A 323 -3.06 -25.84 28.63
C GLU A 323 -1.78 -25.27 28.02
N LEU A 324 -1.44 -24.03 28.43
CA LEU A 324 -0.10 -23.46 28.26
C LEU A 324 0.76 -23.84 29.46
N TYR A 325 1.90 -24.49 29.20
CA TYR A 325 2.82 -24.95 30.23
C TYR A 325 4.27 -24.80 29.78
N ASN A 326 5.19 -24.67 30.73
CA ASN A 326 6.62 -24.71 30.44
C ASN A 326 7.12 -26.17 30.57
N PRO A 327 7.64 -26.81 29.49
CA PRO A 327 8.12 -28.18 29.55
C PRO A 327 9.43 -28.33 30.34
N ASN A 328 10.25 -27.28 30.38
CA ASN A 328 11.62 -27.30 30.93
C ASN A 328 11.67 -26.90 32.41
N SER A 329 10.55 -26.46 33.00
CA SER A 329 10.52 -25.94 34.37
C SER A 329 9.21 -26.32 35.07
N ARG A 330 9.00 -27.63 35.20
CA ARG A 330 7.78 -28.21 35.77
C ARG A 330 7.55 -27.72 37.21
N GLY A 331 6.46 -26.97 37.43
CA GLY A 331 6.08 -26.42 38.74
C GLY A 331 6.56 -24.99 39.02
N GLN A 332 7.40 -24.41 38.17
CA GLN A 332 7.74 -22.98 38.23
C GLN A 332 6.60 -22.12 37.69
N LYS A 333 6.56 -20.85 38.10
CA LYS A 333 5.57 -19.89 37.62
C LYS A 333 5.94 -19.44 36.22
N ILE A 334 4.94 -19.35 35.35
CA ILE A 334 5.05 -18.74 34.03
C ILE A 334 5.16 -17.22 34.23
N LYS A 335 6.19 -16.62 33.63
CA LYS A 335 6.35 -15.17 33.60
C LYS A 335 5.22 -14.56 32.79
N ALA A 336 4.37 -13.78 33.44
CA ALA A 336 3.23 -13.12 32.83
C ALA A 336 2.84 -11.92 33.72
N CYS A 337 2.07 -10.98 33.20
CA CYS A 337 1.54 -9.87 34.00
C CYS A 337 0.02 -9.77 33.87
N LYS A 338 -0.63 -9.19 34.89
CA LYS A 338 -2.06 -8.89 34.90
C LYS A 338 -2.36 -7.60 35.65
N THR A 339 -3.45 -6.96 35.29
CA THR A 339 -3.96 -5.77 35.99
C THR A 339 -4.98 -6.20 37.07
N GLU A 340 -4.83 -5.69 38.29
CA GLU A 340 -5.83 -5.87 39.35
C GLU A 340 -6.98 -4.86 39.20
N THR A 341 -8.05 -5.00 40.00
CA THR A 341 -9.23 -4.13 39.91
C THR A 341 -8.95 -2.68 40.26
N ASP A 342 -7.83 -2.40 40.93
CA ASP A 342 -7.35 -1.06 41.28
C ASP A 342 -6.40 -0.47 40.22
N GLY A 343 -6.21 -1.15 39.08
CA GLY A 343 -5.36 -0.67 37.99
C GLY A 343 -3.87 -1.04 38.14
N ARG A 344 -3.43 -1.66 39.24
CA ARG A 344 -2.02 -2.05 39.41
C ARG A 344 -1.66 -3.25 38.55
N VAL A 345 -0.52 -3.17 37.87
CA VAL A 345 0.07 -4.30 37.13
C VAL A 345 0.88 -5.16 38.10
N VAL A 346 0.57 -6.46 38.15
CA VAL A 346 1.23 -7.44 39.02
C VAL A 346 1.63 -8.68 38.23
N GLU A 347 2.64 -9.41 38.73
CA GLU A 347 3.05 -10.68 38.14
C GLU A 347 1.97 -11.76 38.27
N GLY A 348 1.80 -12.55 37.22
CA GLY A 348 0.95 -13.73 37.18
C GLY A 348 1.38 -14.77 38.21
N LYS A 349 0.42 -15.50 38.78
CA LYS A 349 0.66 -16.55 39.78
C LYS A 349 0.29 -17.92 39.24
N HIS A 350 0.55 -18.15 37.96
CA HIS A 350 0.18 -19.34 37.21
C HIS A 350 1.38 -20.25 37.00
N GLN A 351 1.25 -21.53 37.32
CA GLN A 351 2.21 -22.57 36.91
C GLN A 351 1.91 -23.10 35.51
N SER A 352 0.62 -23.08 35.15
CA SER A 352 0.09 -23.31 33.81
C SER A 352 -1.17 -22.47 33.62
N TYR A 353 -1.53 -22.21 32.35
CA TYR A 353 -2.78 -21.57 31.98
C TYR A 353 -3.72 -22.57 31.34
N THR A 354 -4.77 -22.96 32.05
CA THR A 354 -5.88 -23.72 31.49
C THR A 354 -6.90 -22.78 30.85
N ILE A 355 -7.20 -23.01 29.58
CA ILE A 355 -8.10 -22.21 28.75
C ILE A 355 -9.11 -23.16 28.10
N CYS A 356 -10.37 -22.72 27.94
CA CYS A 356 -11.48 -23.51 27.42
C CYS A 356 -12.15 -22.73 26.29
N ALA A 357 -12.26 -23.39 25.12
CA ALA A 357 -12.94 -22.87 23.95
C ALA A 357 -14.42 -23.29 23.93
N ALA A 358 -15.21 -22.69 23.03
CA ALA A 358 -16.63 -23.00 22.90
C ALA A 358 -16.89 -24.33 22.17
N SER A 359 -15.98 -24.74 21.28
CA SER A 359 -16.06 -25.99 20.53
C SER A 359 -14.70 -26.69 20.40
N ALA A 360 -14.71 -27.95 19.96
CA ALA A 360 -13.50 -28.72 19.69
C ALA A 360 -12.70 -28.08 18.54
N GLU A 361 -13.38 -27.66 17.47
CA GLU A 361 -12.79 -27.01 16.31
C GLU A 361 -12.11 -25.70 16.72
N GLU A 362 -12.76 -24.92 17.59
CA GLU A 362 -12.20 -23.65 18.06
C GLU A 362 -10.95 -23.88 18.93
N ARG A 363 -10.99 -24.88 19.83
CA ARG A 363 -9.83 -25.31 20.64
C ARG A 363 -8.68 -25.74 19.75
N ASP A 364 -8.94 -26.63 18.79
CA ASP A 364 -7.91 -27.20 17.93
C ASP A 364 -7.28 -26.11 17.07
N SER A 365 -8.09 -25.21 16.53
CA SER A 365 -7.61 -24.01 15.87
C SER A 365 -6.75 -23.12 16.80
N TRP A 366 -7.00 -23.09 18.12
CA TRP A 366 -6.27 -22.22 19.06
C TRP A 366 -4.95 -22.86 19.41
N ILE A 367 -4.95 -24.17 19.60
CA ILE A 367 -3.74 -24.97 19.76
C ILE A 367 -2.86 -24.81 18.52
N GLU A 368 -3.41 -24.94 17.32
CA GLU A 368 -2.65 -24.78 16.08
C GLU A 368 -2.16 -23.35 15.89
N ALA A 369 -2.97 -22.32 16.16
CA ALA A 369 -2.52 -20.93 16.08
C ALA A 369 -1.43 -20.59 17.11
N ILE A 370 -1.53 -21.10 18.35
CA ILE A 370 -0.53 -20.88 19.39
C ILE A 370 0.74 -21.68 19.10
N ARG A 371 0.64 -22.95 18.66
CA ARG A 371 1.79 -23.74 18.19
C ARG A 371 2.45 -23.04 17.03
N ALA A 372 1.65 -22.59 16.07
CA ALA A 372 2.08 -21.74 15.00
C ALA A 372 2.80 -20.55 15.64
N SER A 373 2.22 -19.58 16.33
CA SER A 373 2.93 -18.42 16.93
C SER A 373 4.15 -18.74 17.84
N ILE A 374 4.27 -19.96 18.41
CA ILE A 374 5.47 -20.45 19.13
C ILE A 374 6.57 -20.95 18.15
N THR A 375 6.17 -21.51 17.00
CA THR A 375 7.03 -22.06 15.93
C THR A 375 7.18 -21.15 14.71
N LYS A 376 6.23 -20.24 14.55
CA LYS A 376 6.03 -19.20 13.57
C LYS A 376 6.69 -18.02 14.20
N ASP A 377 7.73 -17.60 13.53
CA ASP A 377 7.67 -16.22 13.14
C ASP A 377 7.84 -16.15 11.62
N PRO A 378 6.90 -16.38 10.69
CA PRO A 378 7.23 -16.39 9.27
C PRO A 378 7.76 -15.06 8.78
N PHE A 379 7.40 -13.95 9.43
CA PHE A 379 7.82 -12.62 9.05
C PHE A 379 9.13 -12.23 9.74
N TYR A 380 9.26 -12.38 11.05
CA TYR A 380 10.54 -12.20 11.73
C TYR A 380 11.49 -13.35 11.43
N ASP A 381 11.07 -14.57 11.11
CA ASP A 381 11.88 -15.68 10.55
C ASP A 381 12.19 -15.37 9.11
N LEU A 382 11.36 -14.75 8.27
CA LEU A 382 11.85 -14.34 6.94
C LEU A 382 12.97 -13.30 7.09
N VAL A 383 12.75 -12.28 7.94
CA VAL A 383 13.74 -11.25 8.27
C VAL A 383 14.92 -11.83 9.04
N SER A 384 14.72 -12.78 9.96
CA SER A 384 15.75 -13.41 10.82
C SER A 384 16.45 -14.56 10.15
N VAL A 385 15.81 -15.30 9.24
CA VAL A 385 16.43 -16.30 8.36
C VAL A 385 17.27 -15.58 7.32
N LYS A 386 16.77 -14.49 6.71
CA LYS A 386 17.61 -13.61 5.88
C LYS A 386 18.76 -13.02 6.71
N LYS A 387 18.49 -12.44 7.89
CA LYS A 387 19.53 -11.91 8.80
C LYS A 387 20.53 -12.98 9.22
N LYS A 388 20.08 -14.21 9.57
CA LYS A 388 20.96 -15.35 9.88
C LYS A 388 21.77 -15.80 8.66
N LYS A 389 21.19 -15.86 7.46
CA LYS A 389 21.93 -16.17 6.22
C LYS A 389 23.00 -15.12 5.93
N VAL A 390 22.64 -13.85 6.02
CA VAL A 390 23.54 -12.69 5.81
C VAL A 390 24.68 -12.69 6.83
N ILE A 391 24.40 -12.97 8.11
CA ILE A 391 25.43 -13.05 9.16
C ILE A 391 26.31 -14.29 9.00
N ASN A 392 25.75 -15.44 8.62
CA ASN A 392 26.48 -16.71 8.54
C ASN A 392 27.27 -16.90 7.22
N GLN A 393 27.04 -16.07 6.20
CA GLN A 393 27.77 -16.11 4.92
C GLN A 393 29.03 -15.22 4.92
N ALA A 394 29.30 -14.48 6.01
CA ALA A 394 30.52 -13.70 6.16
C ALA A 394 31.73 -14.64 6.34
N PRO A 395 32.87 -14.41 5.65
CA PRO A 395 34.10 -15.15 5.92
C PRO A 395 34.49 -14.94 7.39
N GLN A 396 34.70 -16.05 8.10
CA GLN A 396 35.34 -16.02 9.42
C GLN A 396 36.84 -15.78 9.18
N ASP A 397 37.26 -14.53 9.35
CA ASP A 397 38.69 -14.18 9.46
C ASP A 397 39.25 -14.54 10.84
#